data_AF-D2HP96-F1
#
_entry.id   AF-D2HP96-F1
#
_cell.length_a   1.000
_cell.length_b   1.000
_cell.length_c   1.000
_cell.angle_alpha   90.00
_cell.angle_beta   90.00
_cell.angle_gamma   90.00
#
_symmetry.space_group_name_H-M   'P 1'
#
loop_
_entity.id
_entity.type
_entity.pdbx_description
1 polymer ?
#
loop_
_entity_poly.entity_id
_entity_poly.type
_entity_poly.pdbx_seq_one_letter_code
_entity_poly.pdbx_strand_id
1 'polypeptide(L)'
;QNSEFSGLERILARHQFPKEINATPKPSSMPLRKRKSINNANRGWKKCHLGNKNMEEPPMSTIVVRWLKKNMQLTEDLQSVIQRLSVFGPIKSVTLCGRQSAIVVFKDMTSACNAVNAFQSRTPGTMFQCSWQQRFMSKD
;
A
#
# COMPACT_ATOMS: atom_id res chain seq x y z
N GLN A 1 37.75 -31.62 -25.77
CA GLN A 1 38.28 -31.84 -24.40
C GLN A 1 38.12 -30.52 -23.64
N ASN A 2 37.72 -30.55 -22.36
CA ASN A 2 37.16 -29.47 -21.51
C ASN A 2 35.63 -29.54 -21.33
N SER A 3 35.19 -30.63 -20.69
CA SER A 3 33.87 -30.81 -20.09
C SER A 3 33.99 -30.66 -18.58
N GLU A 4 34.49 -29.53 -18.10
CA GLU A 4 34.77 -29.32 -16.65
C GLU A 4 34.36 -27.94 -16.15
N PHE A 5 33.34 -27.32 -16.76
CA PHE A 5 32.80 -26.06 -16.25
C PHE A 5 31.29 -26.16 -16.03
N SER A 6 30.87 -25.87 -14.80
CA SER A 6 29.47 -25.63 -14.43
C SER A 6 28.91 -24.48 -15.28
N GLY A 7 27.60 -24.48 -15.54
CA GLY A 7 26.95 -23.50 -16.42
C GLY A 7 27.28 -22.03 -16.05
N LEU A 8 27.45 -21.75 -14.76
CA LEU A 8 27.85 -20.44 -14.25
C LEU A 8 29.32 -20.12 -14.56
N GLU A 9 30.21 -21.09 -14.45
CA GLU A 9 31.65 -20.92 -14.72
C GLU A 9 31.90 -20.60 -16.20
N ARG A 10 31.10 -21.17 -17.11
CA ARG A 10 31.12 -20.79 -18.54
C ARG A 10 30.74 -19.34 -18.79
N ILE A 11 29.79 -18.79 -18.03
CA ILE A 11 29.34 -17.40 -18.18
C ILE A 11 30.42 -16.46 -17.63
N LEU A 12 31.00 -16.79 -16.48
CA LEU A 12 32.08 -16.03 -15.86
C LEU A 12 33.37 -16.05 -16.70
N ALA A 13 33.69 -17.17 -17.37
CA ALA A 13 34.84 -17.24 -18.26
C ALA A 13 34.65 -16.42 -19.55
N ARG A 14 33.42 -16.30 -20.05
CA ARG A 14 33.09 -15.52 -21.26
C ARG A 14 33.14 -14.02 -21.03
N HIS A 15 32.66 -13.58 -19.89
CA HIS A 15 32.67 -12.18 -19.51
C HIS A 15 33.87 -11.99 -18.58
N GLN A 16 35.03 -11.58 -19.11
CA GLN A 16 36.20 -11.18 -18.32
C GLN A 16 35.84 -9.96 -17.45
N PHE A 17 35.12 -10.21 -16.35
CA PHE A 17 34.69 -9.19 -15.42
C PHE A 17 35.92 -8.63 -14.69
N PRO A 18 36.00 -7.29 -14.53
CA PRO A 18 37.04 -6.67 -13.71
C PRO A 18 37.08 -7.30 -12.32
N LYS A 19 38.29 -7.60 -11.81
CA LYS A 19 38.52 -8.22 -10.49
C LYS A 19 37.85 -7.46 -9.33
N GLU A 20 37.49 -6.20 -9.55
CA GLU A 20 36.88 -5.28 -8.60
C GLU A 20 35.38 -5.54 -8.34
N ILE A 21 34.70 -6.37 -9.15
CA ILE A 21 33.27 -6.68 -8.97
C ILE A 21 33.01 -7.67 -7.82
N ASN A 22 34.05 -8.31 -7.28
CA ASN A 22 33.92 -9.28 -6.17
C ASN A 22 33.99 -8.65 -4.77
N ALA A 23 33.77 -7.34 -4.64
CA ALA A 23 33.63 -6.69 -3.33
C ALA A 23 32.19 -6.79 -2.79
N THR A 24 31.57 -7.98 -2.85
CA THR A 24 30.42 -8.24 -1.97
C THR A 24 30.99 -8.62 -0.61
N PRO A 25 30.70 -7.90 0.49
CA PRO A 25 31.23 -8.25 1.80
C PRO A 25 30.87 -9.71 2.10
N LYS A 26 31.83 -10.48 2.61
CA LYS A 26 31.63 -11.90 2.94
C LYS A 26 30.32 -12.05 3.73
N PRO A 27 29.39 -12.93 3.30
CA PRO A 27 28.15 -13.12 4.02
C PRO A 27 28.47 -13.51 5.46
N SER A 28 27.93 -12.74 6.41
CA SER A 28 28.14 -12.98 7.83
C SER A 28 27.75 -14.41 8.19
N SER A 29 28.67 -15.13 8.85
CA SER A 29 28.49 -16.46 9.46
C SER A 29 27.50 -16.46 10.64
N MET A 30 26.65 -15.43 10.76
CA MET A 30 25.64 -15.38 11.80
C MET A 30 24.57 -16.46 11.59
N PRO A 31 24.27 -17.27 12.63
CA PRO A 31 23.17 -18.23 12.60
C PRO A 31 21.84 -17.57 12.25
N LEU A 32 21.02 -18.24 11.45
CA LEU A 32 19.74 -17.72 10.93
C LEU A 32 18.80 -17.17 12.02
N ARG A 33 18.83 -17.71 13.24
CA ARG A 33 18.05 -17.18 14.38
C ARG A 33 18.49 -15.78 14.81
N LYS A 34 19.79 -15.47 14.78
CA LYS A 34 20.31 -14.12 15.07
C LYS A 34 19.91 -13.12 13.99
N ARG A 35 19.81 -13.55 12.72
CA ARG A 35 19.25 -12.71 11.62
C ARG A 35 17.80 -12.34 11.88
N LYS A 36 16.98 -13.26 12.41
CA LYS A 36 15.58 -12.99 12.74
C LYS A 36 15.41 -11.98 13.87
N SER A 37 16.22 -12.03 14.93
CA SER A 37 16.09 -11.06 16.03
C SER A 37 16.57 -9.66 15.65
N ILE A 38 17.62 -9.52 14.83
CA ILE A 38 18.08 -8.21 14.33
C ILE A 38 17.06 -7.61 13.35
N ASN A 39 16.44 -8.41 12.48
CA ASN A 39 15.34 -7.94 11.63
C ASN A 39 14.11 -7.49 12.45
N ASN A 40 13.85 -8.13 13.58
CA ASN A 40 12.72 -7.77 14.44
C ASN A 40 13.04 -6.59 15.39
N ALA A 41 14.33 -6.38 15.73
CA ALA A 41 14.84 -5.22 16.47
C ALA A 41 14.94 -3.97 15.57
N ASN A 42 15.05 -4.14 14.25
CA ASN A 42 14.93 -3.07 13.27
C ASN A 42 13.45 -2.68 13.01
N ARG A 43 12.65 -2.61 14.09
CA ARG A 43 11.33 -1.96 14.14
C ARG A 43 11.42 -0.43 14.19
N GLY A 44 12.63 0.13 14.21
CA GLY A 44 12.88 1.52 13.81
C GLY A 44 13.09 1.55 12.31
N TRP A 45 12.00 1.75 11.55
CA TRP A 45 12.04 1.74 10.09
C TRP A 45 13.21 2.58 9.56
N LYS A 46 14.05 1.94 8.73
CA LYS A 46 14.76 2.65 7.67
C LYS A 46 13.68 3.43 6.92
N LYS A 47 13.72 4.76 6.99
CA LYS A 47 13.04 5.64 6.03
C LYS A 47 13.60 5.25 4.66
N CYS A 48 12.97 4.27 4.01
CA CYS A 48 13.15 4.09 2.59
C CYS A 48 12.53 5.32 1.96
N HIS A 49 13.36 6.32 1.65
CA HIS A 49 13.02 7.43 0.75
C HIS A 49 12.88 6.94 -0.70
N LEU A 50 12.42 5.70 -0.90
CA LEU A 50 12.19 5.13 -2.22
C LEU A 50 10.84 5.65 -2.72
N GLY A 51 10.88 6.90 -3.17
CA GLY A 51 9.76 7.59 -3.78
C GLY A 51 9.49 8.95 -3.16
N ASN A 52 10.43 9.89 -3.26
CA ASN A 52 10.03 11.27 -3.60
C ASN A 52 9.43 11.24 -5.02
N LYS A 53 8.31 10.54 -5.19
CA LYS A 53 7.34 10.95 -6.19
C LYS A 53 6.83 12.28 -5.66
N ASN A 54 6.66 13.27 -6.53
CA ASN A 54 5.94 14.49 -6.21
C ASN A 54 4.49 14.12 -5.87
N MET A 55 4.27 13.48 -4.73
CA MET A 55 2.96 13.22 -4.19
C MET A 55 2.62 14.55 -3.54
N GLU A 56 1.95 15.43 -4.29
CA GLU A 56 1.11 16.43 -3.64
C GLU A 56 0.38 15.71 -2.51
N GLU A 57 0.58 16.20 -1.30
CA GLU A 57 -0.04 15.61 -0.14
C GLU A 57 -1.56 15.58 -0.40
N PRO A 58 -2.21 14.41 -0.31
CA PRO A 58 -3.63 14.32 -0.64
C PRO A 58 -4.38 15.32 0.24
N PRO A 59 -5.32 16.10 -0.31
CA PRO A 59 -6.06 17.08 0.47
C PRO A 59 -6.66 16.45 1.73
N MET A 60 -6.70 17.19 2.85
CA MET A 60 -7.25 16.67 4.12
C MET A 60 -8.73 16.24 4.01
N SER A 61 -9.41 16.60 2.92
CA SER A 61 -10.75 16.13 2.54
C SER A 61 -10.77 14.78 1.79
N THR A 62 -9.67 14.01 1.85
CA THR A 62 -9.53 12.71 1.16
C THR A 62 -9.83 11.53 2.08
N ILE A 63 -10.76 10.69 1.66
CA ILE A 63 -11.17 9.48 2.39
C ILE A 63 -10.97 8.23 1.52
N VAL A 64 -10.82 7.09 2.18
CA VAL A 64 -10.90 5.77 1.56
C VAL A 64 -12.23 5.17 1.92
N VAL A 65 -12.96 4.71 0.91
CA VAL A 65 -14.20 3.96 1.07
C VAL A 65 -13.96 2.51 0.66
N ARG A 66 -14.52 1.58 1.44
CA ARG A 66 -14.51 0.13 1.21
C ARG A 66 -15.94 -0.38 1.27
N TRP A 67 -16.36 -1.17 0.29
CA TRP A 67 -17.69 -1.76 0.26
C TRP A 67 -17.61 -3.27 -0.06
N LEU A 68 -17.50 -4.08 0.99
CA LEU A 68 -17.41 -5.54 0.85
C LEU A 68 -18.81 -6.15 0.63
N LYS A 69 -18.88 -7.28 -0.08
CA LYS A 69 -20.17 -7.96 -0.36
C LYS A 69 -20.58 -8.86 0.81
N LYS A 70 -21.63 -8.53 1.57
CA LYS A 70 -22.32 -9.53 2.42
C LYS A 70 -23.33 -10.24 1.51
N ASN A 71 -23.04 -11.48 1.13
CA ASN A 71 -24.02 -12.43 0.57
C ASN A 71 -24.42 -12.28 -0.91
N MET A 72 -23.46 -12.28 -1.85
CA MET A 72 -23.72 -12.61 -3.26
C MET A 72 -24.77 -11.75 -4.03
N GLN A 73 -25.42 -10.73 -3.45
CA GLN A 73 -26.34 -9.82 -4.16
C GLN A 73 -25.67 -8.59 -4.80
N LEU A 74 -26.39 -7.99 -5.76
CA LEU A 74 -25.95 -7.04 -6.79
C LEU A 74 -24.83 -6.11 -6.30
N THR A 75 -23.72 -6.11 -7.05
CA THR A 75 -22.59 -5.21 -6.88
C THR A 75 -23.10 -3.78 -6.63
N GLU A 76 -22.78 -3.18 -5.49
CA GLU A 76 -22.83 -1.72 -5.41
C GLU A 76 -21.81 -1.22 -6.43
N ASP A 77 -22.33 -0.79 -7.57
CA ASP A 77 -21.51 -0.19 -8.60
C ASP A 77 -20.87 1.07 -8.02
N LEU A 78 -19.75 1.48 -8.60
CA LEU A 78 -19.07 2.70 -8.21
C LEU A 78 -20.06 3.88 -8.17
N GLN A 79 -21.03 3.91 -9.09
CA GLN A 79 -22.07 4.93 -9.11
C GLN A 79 -22.96 4.93 -7.87
N SER A 80 -23.35 3.77 -7.35
CA SER A 80 -24.13 3.66 -6.11
C SER A 80 -23.35 4.16 -4.89
N VAL A 81 -22.05 3.86 -4.85
CA VAL A 81 -21.13 4.36 -3.82
C VAL A 81 -21.02 5.88 -3.89
N ILE A 82 -20.82 6.42 -5.09
CA ILE A 82 -20.74 7.87 -5.34
C ILE A 82 -22.05 8.55 -4.93
N GLN A 83 -23.20 7.99 -5.30
CA GLN A 83 -24.50 8.56 -4.97
C GLN A 83 -24.71 8.62 -3.46
N ARG A 84 -24.35 7.56 -2.72
CA ARG A 84 -24.42 7.56 -1.25
C ARG A 84 -23.50 8.59 -0.61
N LEU A 85 -22.27 8.71 -1.11
CA LEU A 85 -21.30 9.68 -0.59
C LEU A 85 -21.66 11.12 -0.94
N SER A 86 -22.36 11.34 -2.06
CA SER A 86 -22.79 12.67 -2.50
C SER A 86 -23.77 13.33 -1.53
N VAL A 87 -24.45 12.56 -0.68
CA VAL A 87 -25.35 13.08 0.37
C VAL A 87 -24.59 13.92 1.41
N PHE A 88 -23.30 13.65 1.63
CA PHE A 88 -22.48 14.38 2.60
C PHE A 88 -21.89 15.67 2.04
N GLY A 89 -21.92 15.84 0.72
CA GLY A 89 -21.48 17.06 0.05
C GLY A 89 -20.81 16.82 -1.31
N PRO A 90 -20.34 17.90 -1.95
CA PRO A 90 -19.80 17.84 -3.31
C PRO A 90 -18.47 17.10 -3.37
N ILE A 91 -18.39 16.12 -4.27
CA ILE A 91 -17.20 15.33 -4.55
C ILE A 91 -16.36 16.02 -5.62
N LYS A 92 -15.06 16.16 -5.36
CA LYS A 92 -14.06 16.71 -6.30
C LYS A 92 -13.56 15.64 -7.26
N SER A 93 -13.20 14.46 -6.73
CA SER A 93 -12.74 13.34 -7.55
C SER A 93 -12.94 12.01 -6.85
N VAL A 94 -13.01 10.94 -7.66
CA VAL A 94 -13.14 9.55 -7.21
C VAL A 94 -12.18 8.70 -8.01
N THR A 95 -11.32 7.96 -7.30
CA THR A 95 -10.31 7.09 -7.91
C THR A 95 -10.47 5.68 -7.35
N LEU A 96 -10.72 4.71 -8.21
CA LEU A 96 -10.76 3.30 -7.79
C LEU A 96 -9.42 2.85 -7.23
N CYS A 97 -9.44 2.13 -6.11
CA CYS A 97 -8.26 1.59 -5.45
C CYS A 97 -8.55 0.15 -5.01
N GLY A 98 -8.32 -0.80 -5.92
CA GLY A 98 -8.59 -2.22 -5.72
C GLY A 98 -10.01 -2.63 -6.13
N ARG A 99 -10.44 -3.83 -5.73
CA ARG A 99 -11.67 -4.46 -6.26
C ARG A 99 -12.98 -3.82 -5.74
N GLN A 100 -12.98 -3.34 -4.50
CA GLN A 100 -14.18 -2.87 -3.78
C GLN A 100 -13.82 -1.71 -2.86
N SER A 101 -12.96 -0.83 -3.38
CA SER A 101 -12.51 0.34 -2.66
C SER A 101 -12.19 1.48 -3.61
N ALA A 102 -12.36 2.69 -3.11
CA ALA A 102 -12.09 3.92 -3.84
C ALA A 102 -11.53 4.97 -2.88
N ILE A 103 -10.73 5.86 -3.44
CA ILE A 103 -10.27 7.09 -2.81
C ILE A 103 -11.22 8.18 -3.30
N VAL A 104 -11.83 8.90 -2.37
CA VAL A 104 -12.79 9.97 -2.66
C VAL A 104 -12.27 11.25 -2.06
N VAL A 105 -12.19 12.29 -2.88
CA VAL A 105 -11.78 13.63 -2.46
C VAL A 105 -13.03 14.50 -2.46
N PHE A 106 -13.42 15.00 -1.29
CA PHE A 106 -14.49 16.00 -1.18
C PHE A 106 -13.95 17.41 -1.45
N LYS A 107 -14.82 18.34 -1.85
CA LYS A 107 -14.43 19.77 -1.90
C LYS A 107 -14.14 20.32 -0.50
N ASP A 108 -14.96 19.93 0.48
CA ASP A 108 -14.90 20.45 1.84
C ASP A 108 -14.50 19.36 2.85
N MET A 109 -13.70 19.75 3.85
CA MET A 109 -13.27 18.85 4.93
C MET A 109 -14.43 18.40 5.82
N THR A 110 -15.45 19.24 5.99
CA THR A 110 -16.66 18.94 6.77
C THR A 110 -17.43 17.77 6.17
N SER A 111 -17.60 17.75 4.84
CA SER A 111 -18.22 16.63 4.12
C SER A 111 -17.47 15.32 4.31
N ALA A 112 -16.13 15.35 4.20
CA ALA A 112 -15.30 14.19 4.45
C ALA A 112 -15.44 13.68 5.90
N CYS A 113 -15.45 14.59 6.88
CA CYS A 113 -15.62 14.25 8.29
C CYS A 113 -16.98 13.59 8.56
N ASN A 114 -18.06 14.16 8.01
CA ASN A 114 -19.40 13.62 8.16
C ASN A 114 -19.52 12.20 7.56
N ALA A 115 -18.94 11.97 6.38
CA ALA A 115 -18.92 10.66 5.74
C ALA A 115 -18.13 9.64 6.57
N VAL A 116 -16.95 10.02 7.08
CA VAL A 116 -16.15 9.13 7.95
C VAL A 116 -16.89 8.82 9.23
N ASN A 117 -17.50 9.81 9.90
CA ASN A 117 -18.25 9.58 11.13
C ASN A 117 -19.46 8.67 10.91
N ALA A 118 -20.16 8.81 9.78
CA ALA A 118 -21.31 7.97 9.44
C ALA A 118 -20.94 6.50 9.21
N PHE A 119 -19.75 6.23 8.67
CA PHE A 119 -19.29 4.88 8.30
C PHE A 119 -17.98 4.47 8.97
N GLN A 120 -17.71 4.99 10.17
CA GLN A 120 -16.47 4.76 10.91
C GLN A 120 -16.38 3.31 11.38
N SER A 121 -17.49 2.78 11.90
CA SER A 121 -17.58 1.44 12.47
C SER A 121 -18.25 0.47 11.50
N ARG A 122 -17.82 -0.79 11.55
CA ARG A 122 -18.44 -1.87 10.80
C ARG A 122 -19.75 -2.23 11.48
N THR A 123 -20.82 -1.51 11.18
CA THR A 123 -22.17 -1.82 11.66
C THR A 123 -22.55 -3.25 11.25
N PRO A 124 -23.05 -4.10 12.18
CA PRO A 124 -23.41 -5.48 11.86
C PRO A 124 -24.49 -5.54 10.78
N GLY A 125 -24.10 -5.79 9.53
CA GLY A 125 -25.04 -5.88 8.39
C GLY A 125 -24.57 -5.10 7.18
N THR A 126 -23.93 -3.96 7.38
CA THR A 126 -23.39 -3.13 6.29
C THR A 126 -21.87 -3.26 6.22
N MET A 127 -21.39 -3.51 5.02
CA MET A 127 -19.97 -3.71 4.73
C MET A 127 -19.34 -2.47 4.06
N PHE A 128 -20.07 -1.35 4.12
CA PHE A 128 -19.66 -0.03 3.66
C PHE A 128 -18.92 0.68 4.80
N GLN A 129 -17.66 1.03 4.58
CA GLN A 129 -16.76 1.62 5.57
C GLN A 129 -16.04 2.81 4.95
N CYS A 130 -15.95 3.89 5.72
CA CYS A 130 -15.12 5.05 5.38
C CYS A 130 -14.01 5.21 6.41
N SER A 131 -12.80 5.48 5.94
CA SER A 131 -11.63 5.74 6.76
C SER A 131 -10.80 6.85 6.14
N TRP A 132 -10.03 7.57 6.94
CA TRP A 132 -9.12 8.59 6.43
C TRP A 132 -8.01 7.98 5.57
N GLN A 133 -7.68 8.64 4.46
CA GLN A 133 -6.52 8.27 3.63
C GLN A 133 -5.20 8.56 4.37
N GLN A 134 -5.15 9.68 5.09
CA GLN A 134 -3.99 10.08 5.89
C GLN A 134 -4.00 9.37 7.25
N ARG A 135 -2.89 8.70 7.57
CA ARG A 135 -2.76 7.89 8.79
C ARG A 135 -2.82 8.70 10.09
N PHE A 136 -2.44 9.97 10.09
CA PHE A 136 -2.53 10.80 11.29
C PHE A 136 -3.96 11.20 11.65
N MET A 137 -4.92 11.04 10.71
CA MET A 137 -6.33 11.35 10.94
C MET A 137 -7.14 10.13 11.40
N SER A 138 -6.62 8.90 11.24
CA SER A 138 -7.28 7.71 11.77
C SER A 138 -7.23 7.73 13.30
N LYS A 139 -8.40 7.57 13.95
CA LYS A 139 -8.46 7.28 15.39
C LYS A 139 -7.94 5.84 15.59
N ASP A 140 -6.94 5.68 16.44
CA ASP A 140 -6.34 4.39 16.81
C ASP A 140 -7.36 3.44 17.46
#